data_AF-A0A832C6X8-F1
#
_entry.id   AF-A0A832C6X8-F1
#
_cell.length_a   1.000
_cell.length_b   1.000
_cell.length_c   1.000
_cell.angle_alpha   90.00
_cell.angle_beta   90.00
_cell.angle_gamma   90.00
#
_symmetry.space_group_name_H-M   'P 1'
#
loop_
_entity.id
_entity.type
_entity.pdbx_description
1 polymer ?
#
loop_
_entity_poly.entity_id
_entity_poly.type
_entity_poly.pdbx_seq_one_letter_code
_entity_poly.pdbx_strand_id
1 'polypeptide(L)' 'MWEEYVVSVRSPPLEGKVNAELIEALAKCFGVPKSRVRIVSGQKSRKKIVEID' A
#
# COMPACT_ATOMS: atom_id res chain seq x y z
N MET A 1 14.28 -4.62 -11.74
CA MET A 1 14.04 -3.21 -11.33
C MET A 1 12.75 -3.17 -10.55
N TRP A 2 12.68 -2.36 -9.50
CA TRP A 2 11.43 -2.13 -8.77
C TRP A 2 10.72 -0.95 -9.43
N GLU A 3 9.40 -0.98 -9.51
CA GLU A 3 8.61 0.18 -9.91
C GLU A 3 8.35 1.08 -8.69
N GLU A 4 8.41 2.40 -8.87
CA GLU A 4 8.09 3.38 -7.83
C GLU A 4 6.76 4.07 -8.13
N TYR A 5 5.84 4.04 -7.15
CA TYR A 5 4.52 4.67 -7.23
C TYR A 5 4.37 5.71 -6.11
N VAL A 6 3.78 6.86 -6.45
CA VAL A 6 3.38 7.87 -5.45
C VAL A 6 1.90 7.68 -5.15
N VAL A 7 1.58 7.34 -3.90
CA VAL A 7 0.20 7.12 -3.45
C VAL A 7 -0.17 8.16 -2.40
N SER A 8 -1.29 8.85 -2.63
CA SER A 8 -1.86 9.83 -1.71
C SER A 8 -3.04 9.23 -0.98
N VAL A 9 -2.93 9.12 0.35
CA VAL A 9 -4.00 8.65 1.25
C VAL A 9 -4.50 9.82 2.10
N ARG A 10 -5.80 9.83 2.40
CA ARG A 10 -6.47 10.85 3.21
C ARG A 10 -6.37 10.56 4.70
N SER A 11 -6.12 9.32 5.08
CA SER A 11 -6.03 8.91 6.49
C SER A 11 -4.83 9.55 7.23
N PRO A 12 -5.01 10.02 8.48
CA PRO A 12 -3.89 10.47 9.31
C PRO A 12 -2.91 9.30 9.54
N PRO A 13 -1.62 9.55 9.85
CA PRO A 13 -0.57 8.54 9.98
C PRO A 13 -0.70 7.61 11.20
N LEU A 14 -1.93 7.24 11.60
CA LEU A 14 -2.14 6.05 12.40
C LEU A 14 -1.91 4.82 11.52
N GLU A 15 -0.83 4.08 11.80
CA GLU A 15 -0.33 2.94 11.01
C GLU A 15 -1.44 2.01 10.49
N GLY A 16 -2.39 1.64 11.36
CA GLY A 16 -3.47 0.69 11.01
C GLY A 16 -4.45 1.21 9.95
N LYS A 17 -4.80 2.50 9.98
CA LYS A 17 -5.75 3.09 9.02
C LYS A 17 -5.08 3.40 7.68
N VAL A 18 -3.83 3.88 7.71
CA VAL A 18 -3.05 4.17 6.50
C VAL A 18 -2.74 2.91 5.70
N ASN A 19 -2.34 1.82 6.37
CA ASN A 19 -2.01 0.59 5.66
C ASN A 19 -3.23 -0.01 4.96
N ALA A 20 -4.39 0.01 5.63
CA ALA A 20 -5.64 -0.48 5.04
C ALA A 20 -6.07 0.35 3.82
N GLU A 21 -6.02 1.68 3.91
CA GLU A 21 -6.38 2.58 2.81
C GLU A 21 -5.40 2.44 1.62
N LEU A 22 -4.11 2.31 1.90
CA LEU A 22 -3.09 2.06 0.88
C LEU A 22 -3.33 0.74 0.15
N ILE A 23 -3.57 -0.35 0.89
CA ILE A 23 -3.87 -1.67 0.32
C ILE A 23 -5.11 -1.61 -0.56
N GLU A 24 -6.17 -0.91 -0.11
CA GLU A 24 -7.39 -0.74 -0.89
C GLU A 24 -7.15 0.07 -2.18
N ALA A 25 -6.41 1.18 -2.09
CA ALA A 25 -6.09 2.02 -3.24
C ALA A 25 -5.29 1.23 -4.29
N LEU A 26 -4.28 0.47 -3.86
CA LEU A 26 -3.46 -0.36 -4.74
C LEU A 26 -4.27 -1.51 -5.35
N ALA A 27 -5.03 -2.25 -4.53
CA ALA A 27 -5.89 -3.33 -5.02
C ALA A 27 -6.85 -2.86 -6.12
N LYS A 28 -7.47 -1.69 -5.93
CA LYS A 28 -8.34 -1.06 -6.94
C LYS A 28 -7.57 -0.61 -8.18
N CYS A 29 -6.38 -0.04 -8.02
CA CYS A 29 -5.56 0.44 -9.13
C CYS A 29 -5.09 -0.69 -10.05
N PHE A 30 -4.69 -1.82 -9.46
CA PHE A 30 -4.15 -2.98 -10.19
C PHE A 30 -5.20 -4.04 -10.52
N GLY A 31 -6.45 -3.86 -10.06
CA GLY A 31 -7.56 -4.78 -10.38
C GLY A 31 -7.47 -6.14 -9.68
N VAL A 32 -6.79 -6.22 -8.54
CA VAL A 32 -6.57 -7.46 -7.78
C VAL A 32 -7.35 -7.47 -6.46
N PRO A 33 -7.64 -8.65 -5.87
CA PRO A 33 -8.19 -8.73 -4.53
C PRO A 33 -7.25 -8.13 -3.48
N LYS A 34 -7.78 -7.51 -2.43
CA LYS A 34 -6.99 -6.95 -1.31
C LYS A 34 -6.06 -7.97 -0.65
N SER A 35 -6.44 -9.24 -0.63
CA SER A 35 -5.63 -10.33 -0.09
C SER A 35 -4.33 -10.58 -0.84
N ARG A 36 -4.24 -10.10 -2.10
CA ARG A 36 -3.04 -10.19 -2.94
C ARG A 36 -2.10 -8.99 -2.83
N VAL A 37 -2.45 -8.00 -2.01
CA VAL A 37 -1.62 -6.80 -1.82
C VAL A 37 -1.06 -6.83 -0.40
N ARG A 38 0.26 -6.89 -0.27
CA ARG A 38 0.94 -6.99 1.03
C ARG A 38 2.09 -6.01 1.15
N ILE A 39 2.15 -5.30 2.27
CA ILE A 39 3.32 -4.48 2.61
C ILE A 39 4.40 -5.40 3.18
N VAL A 40 5.45 -5.66 2.41
CA VAL A 40 6.56 -6.54 2.80
C VAL A 40 7.65 -5.80 3.57
N SER A 41 7.74 -4.47 3.43
CA SER A 41 8.69 -3.65 4.20
C SER A 41 8.24 -2.19 4.34
N GLY A 42 8.78 -1.49 5.34
CA GLY A 42 8.56 -0.04 5.52
C GLY A 42 7.21 0.33 6.14
N GLN A 43 6.60 -0.54 6.96
CA GLN A 43 5.29 -0.26 7.57
C GLN A 43 5.26 1.08 8.34
N LYS A 44 6.36 1.41 9.03
CA LYS A 44 6.57 2.67 9.77
C LYS A 44 7.26 3.78 8.96
N SER A 45 7.55 3.52 7.69
CA SER A 45 8.33 4.42 6.83
C SER A 45 7.45 5.03 5.73
N ARG A 46 7.87 6.20 5.21
CA ARG A 46 7.18 6.88 4.11
C ARG A 46 7.34 6.14 2.77
N LYS A 47 8.50 5.51 2.56
CA LYS A 47 8.72 4.56 1.45
C LYS A 47 8.35 3.16 1.94
N LYS A 48 7.47 2.47 1.21
CA LYS A 48 7.01 1.12 1.51
C LYS A 48 7.30 0.21 0.33
N ILE A 49 7.69 -1.03 0.63
CA ILE A 49 7.78 -2.07 -0.38
C ILE A 49 6.48 -2.87 -0.31
N VAL A 50 5.78 -2.95 -1.44
CA VAL A 50 4.50 -3.64 -1.58
C VAL A 50 4.65 -4.73 -2.63
N GLU A 51 4.15 -5.90 -2.28
CA GLU A 51 4.01 -7.06 -3.18
C GLU A 51 2.56 -7.14 -3.66
N ILE A 52 2.40 -7.47 -4.94
CA ILE A 52 1.11 -7.63 -5.63
C ILE A 52 1.19 -8.94 -6.45
N ASP A 53 0.26 -9.88 -6.19
CA ASP A 53 0.16 -11.20 -6.85
C ASP A 53 -0.94 -11.28 -7.94
#